data_AF-A0A3N5UQB9-F1
#
_entry.id   AF-A0A3N5UQB9-F1
#
_cell.length_a   1.000
_cell.length_b   1.000
_cell.length_c   1.000
_cell.angle_alpha   90.00
_cell.angle_beta   90.00
_cell.angle_gamma   90.00
#
_symmetry.space_group_name_H-M   'P 1'
#
loop_
_entity.id
_entity.type
_entity.pdbx_description
1 polymer ?
#
loop_
_entity_poly.entity_id
_entity_poly.type
_entity_poly.pdbx_seq_one_letter_code
_entity_poly.pdbx_strand_id
1 'polypeptide(L)'
;MVAPASDTPLPAPVASETPTQIPSPIPTATPTPHPLQIEAMRAREYPGSDIVVEEVLDPGVNYSRYYVSYLSEGLKIYALMTVPNGEKPPSGWPVIIFNHGYIPPTVYRTTERYIAYVDLIARSGYIVFRSDYRGHDRSEGEPSGAYSNPGYTVDVLNAVASMKRHPDADPNRIGMWG
;
A
#
# COMPACT_ATOMS: atom_id res chain seq x y z
N MET A 1 85.60 -35.22 -58.57
CA MET A 1 84.48 -35.77 -57.78
C MET A 1 83.78 -34.59 -57.11
N VAL A 2 82.54 -34.29 -57.50
CA VAL A 2 81.69 -33.28 -56.85
C VAL A 2 80.28 -33.88 -56.78
N ALA A 3 79.75 -34.05 -55.56
CA ALA A 3 78.42 -34.57 -55.30
C ALA A 3 77.37 -33.46 -55.39
N PRO A 4 76.12 -33.72 -55.83
CA PRO A 4 75.08 -32.72 -55.85
C PRO A 4 74.41 -32.60 -54.46
N ALA A 5 74.03 -31.37 -54.11
CA ALA A 5 73.30 -31.05 -52.88
C ALA A 5 71.83 -31.46 -52.99
N SER A 6 71.26 -31.89 -51.87
CA SER A 6 69.86 -32.31 -51.73
C SER A 6 69.08 -31.22 -51.00
N ASP A 7 68.14 -30.58 -51.68
CA ASP A 7 67.24 -29.57 -51.07
C ASP A 7 66.07 -30.26 -50.36
N THR A 8 65.87 -29.93 -49.09
CA THR A 8 64.73 -30.39 -48.28
C THR A 8 63.69 -29.26 -48.19
N PRO A 9 62.41 -29.47 -48.55
CA PRO A 9 61.40 -28.43 -48.47
C PRO A 9 60.93 -28.17 -47.02
N LEU A 10 60.72 -26.90 -46.67
CA LEU A 10 60.20 -26.44 -45.37
C LEU A 10 58.71 -26.79 -45.20
N PRO A 11 58.21 -27.02 -43.96
CA PRO A 11 56.81 -27.27 -43.70
C PRO A 11 55.95 -25.99 -43.82
N ALA A 12 54.72 -26.16 -44.28
CA ALA A 12 53.74 -25.08 -44.49
C ALA A 12 53.13 -24.55 -43.17
N PRO A 13 52.70 -23.27 -43.12
CA PRO A 13 52.11 -22.67 -41.92
C PRO A 13 50.69 -23.19 -41.67
N VAL A 14 50.38 -23.46 -40.39
CA VAL A 14 49.05 -23.90 -39.93
C VAL A 14 48.15 -22.68 -39.73
N ALA A 15 46.93 -22.73 -40.28
CA ALA A 15 45.94 -21.67 -40.15
C ALA A 15 45.41 -21.58 -38.70
N SER A 16 45.31 -20.35 -38.18
CA SER A 16 44.77 -20.06 -36.85
C SER A 16 43.24 -19.91 -36.92
N GLU A 17 42.50 -20.68 -36.12
CA GLU A 17 41.03 -20.62 -36.08
C GLU A 17 40.55 -19.36 -35.35
N THR A 18 39.68 -18.58 -36.00
CA THR A 18 39.05 -17.38 -35.43
C THR A 18 38.06 -17.78 -34.32
N PRO A 19 38.11 -17.17 -33.12
CA PRO A 19 37.18 -17.50 -32.04
C PRO A 19 35.74 -17.08 -32.39
N THR A 20 34.82 -18.04 -32.29
CA THR A 20 33.38 -17.84 -32.47
C THR A 20 32.81 -16.93 -31.37
N GLN A 21 32.22 -15.80 -31.74
CA GLN A 21 31.51 -14.92 -30.80
C GLN A 21 30.23 -15.61 -30.28
N ILE A 22 30.11 -15.75 -28.97
CA ILE A 22 28.90 -16.24 -28.32
C ILE A 22 27.85 -15.11 -28.34
N PRO A 23 26.65 -15.31 -28.90
CA PRO A 23 25.61 -14.29 -28.88
C PRO A 23 25.20 -13.98 -27.43
N SER A 24 25.17 -12.69 -27.08
CA SER A 24 24.68 -12.24 -25.78
C SER A 24 23.19 -12.50 -25.65
N PRO A 25 22.69 -12.92 -24.47
CA PRO A 25 21.27 -13.17 -24.27
C PRO A 25 20.47 -11.88 -24.48
N ILE A 26 19.40 -11.97 -25.27
CA ILE A 26 18.46 -10.86 -25.48
C ILE A 26 17.73 -10.62 -24.15
N PRO A 27 17.67 -9.37 -23.64
CA PRO A 27 16.92 -9.08 -22.43
C PRO A 27 15.45 -9.45 -22.64
N THR A 28 14.95 -10.37 -21.81
CA THR A 28 13.54 -10.76 -21.80
C THR A 28 12.76 -9.70 -21.03
N ALA A 29 11.70 -9.16 -21.62
CA ALA A 29 10.84 -8.20 -20.93
C ALA A 29 10.29 -8.83 -19.65
N THR A 30 10.56 -8.22 -18.49
CA THR A 30 9.93 -8.62 -17.24
C THR A 30 8.42 -8.36 -17.36
N PRO A 31 7.56 -9.36 -17.12
CA PRO A 31 6.13 -9.18 -17.25
C PRO A 31 5.64 -8.12 -16.27
N THR A 32 4.81 -7.19 -16.74
CA THR A 32 4.15 -6.20 -15.88
C THR A 32 3.31 -6.93 -14.83
N PRO A 33 3.56 -6.73 -13.52
CA PRO A 33 2.81 -7.39 -12.46
C PRO A 33 1.31 -7.09 -12.54
N HIS A 34 0.46 -8.08 -12.28
CA HIS A 34 -0.99 -7.86 -12.22
C HIS A 34 -1.33 -6.91 -11.05
N PRO A 35 -2.29 -5.97 -11.17
CA PRO A 35 -2.54 -4.93 -10.15
C PRO A 35 -2.87 -5.44 -8.74
N LEU A 36 -3.35 -6.68 -8.60
CA LEU A 36 -3.63 -7.33 -7.32
C LEU A 36 -2.39 -7.99 -6.67
N GLN A 37 -1.26 -8.06 -7.37
CA GLN A 37 -0.02 -8.63 -6.82
C GLN A 37 0.62 -7.65 -5.84
N ILE A 38 1.23 -8.19 -4.78
CA ILE A 38 1.93 -7.40 -3.77
C ILE A 38 3.05 -6.56 -4.39
N GLU A 39 3.75 -7.08 -5.40
CA GLU A 39 4.79 -6.34 -6.12
C GLU A 39 4.22 -5.12 -6.84
N ALA A 40 3.08 -5.28 -7.53
CA ALA A 40 2.39 -4.15 -8.15
C ALA A 40 1.99 -3.10 -7.12
N MET A 41 1.42 -3.51 -5.99
CA MET A 41 1.00 -2.60 -4.92
C MET A 41 2.19 -1.90 -4.26
N ARG A 42 3.31 -2.58 -4.02
CA ARG A 42 4.53 -1.97 -3.46
C ARG A 42 5.17 -0.94 -4.39
N ALA A 43 5.04 -1.11 -5.70
CA ALA A 43 5.58 -0.18 -6.70
C ALA A 43 4.76 1.11 -6.83
N ARG A 44 3.57 1.17 -6.22
CA ARG A 44 2.70 2.35 -6.25
C ARG A 44 3.04 3.34 -5.15
N GLU A 45 2.64 4.59 -5.36
CA GLU A 45 2.68 5.62 -4.33
C GLU A 45 1.34 5.72 -3.59
N TYR A 46 1.44 5.95 -2.28
CA TYR A 46 0.32 6.22 -1.38
C TYR A 46 0.65 7.49 -0.59
N PRO A 47 0.45 8.69 -1.19
CA PRO A 47 0.90 9.94 -0.58
C PRO A 47 0.13 10.30 0.69
N GLY A 48 -1.07 9.74 0.86
CA GLY A 48 -2.02 10.17 1.87
C GLY A 48 -2.41 11.64 1.70
N SER A 49 -3.11 12.16 2.70
CA SER A 49 -3.56 13.55 2.75
C SER A 49 -3.78 13.97 4.20
N ASP A 50 -4.10 15.23 4.42
CA ASP A 50 -4.53 15.67 5.73
C ASP A 50 -5.94 15.15 6.03
N ILE A 51 -6.18 14.76 7.28
CA ILE A 51 -7.50 14.32 7.74
C ILE A 51 -8.36 15.56 8.03
N VAL A 52 -9.53 15.64 7.40
CA VAL A 52 -10.48 16.74 7.60
C VAL A 52 -11.62 16.27 8.50
N VAL A 53 -11.90 17.00 9.58
CA VAL A 53 -13.09 16.75 10.41
C VAL A 53 -14.31 17.34 9.73
N GLU A 54 -15.27 16.49 9.38
CA GLU A 54 -16.51 16.87 8.70
C GLU A 54 -17.65 17.06 9.70
N GLU A 55 -17.68 16.24 10.74
CA GLU A 55 -18.69 16.27 11.78
C GLU A 55 -18.10 15.77 13.11
N VAL A 56 -18.44 16.45 14.21
CA VAL A 56 -18.18 15.98 15.57
C VAL A 56 -19.38 15.15 16.01
N LEU A 57 -19.13 13.91 16.43
CA LEU A 57 -20.17 12.98 16.86
C LEU A 57 -20.24 12.91 18.40
N ASP A 58 -21.32 12.33 18.92
CA ASP A 58 -21.43 12.07 20.35
C ASP A 58 -20.22 11.26 20.85
N PRO A 59 -19.52 11.74 21.90
CA PRO A 59 -18.29 11.10 22.38
C PRO A 59 -18.58 9.75 23.02
N GLY A 60 -17.52 8.93 23.11
CA GLY A 60 -17.52 7.73 23.95
C GLY A 60 -17.15 8.06 25.40
N VAL A 61 -16.96 7.03 26.22
CA VAL A 61 -16.70 7.19 27.66
C VAL A 61 -15.41 7.94 27.97
N ASN A 62 -14.35 7.72 27.19
CA ASN A 62 -13.03 8.33 27.37
C ASN A 62 -12.34 8.66 26.04
N TYR A 63 -13.12 8.89 24.99
CA TYR A 63 -12.61 9.24 23.67
C TYR A 63 -13.62 10.10 22.92
N SER A 64 -13.12 10.97 22.06
CA SER A 64 -13.93 11.76 21.14
C SER A 64 -14.17 11.00 19.84
N ARG A 65 -15.29 11.30 19.14
CA ARG A 65 -15.69 10.64 17.90
C ARG A 65 -15.91 11.68 16.81
N TYR A 66 -15.43 11.38 15.62
CA TYR A 66 -15.48 12.28 14.47
C TYR A 66 -15.88 11.49 13.23
N TYR A 67 -16.71 12.12 12.41
CA TYR A 67 -16.83 11.77 11.01
C TYR A 67 -15.78 12.60 10.26
N VAL A 68 -14.85 11.94 9.58
CA VAL A 68 -13.73 12.59 8.92
C VAL A 68 -13.64 12.21 7.46
N SER A 69 -12.81 12.91 6.69
CA SER A 69 -12.47 12.55 5.33
C SER A 69 -10.98 12.67 5.04
N TYR A 70 -10.55 11.98 3.98
CA TYR A 70 -9.20 12.00 3.43
C TYR A 70 -9.26 11.70 1.92
N LEU A 71 -8.14 11.87 1.21
CA LEU A 71 -8.05 11.65 -0.23
C LEU A 71 -7.40 10.30 -0.57
N SER A 72 -7.97 9.64 -1.58
CA SER A 72 -7.41 8.44 -2.22
C SER A 72 -7.68 8.49 -3.73
N GLU A 73 -6.63 8.52 -4.55
CA GLU A 73 -6.75 8.64 -6.02
C GLU A 73 -7.62 9.83 -6.49
N GLY A 74 -7.61 10.93 -5.73
CA GLY A 74 -8.44 12.11 -6.00
C GLY A 74 -9.88 12.01 -5.52
N LEU A 75 -10.30 10.87 -4.97
CA LEU A 75 -11.61 10.68 -4.36
C LEU A 75 -11.59 11.12 -2.90
N LYS A 76 -12.67 11.78 -2.45
CA LYS A 76 -12.94 12.04 -1.05
C LYS A 76 -13.52 10.79 -0.39
N ILE A 77 -12.71 10.16 0.45
CA ILE A 77 -13.07 8.97 1.22
C ILE A 77 -13.35 9.38 2.65
N TYR A 78 -14.44 8.86 3.22
CA TYR A 78 -14.82 9.17 4.59
C TYR A 78 -14.39 8.07 5.56
N ALA A 79 -14.37 8.40 6.85
CA ALA A 79 -14.02 7.47 7.91
C ALA A 79 -14.68 7.86 9.23
N LEU A 80 -14.86 6.87 10.11
CA LEU A 80 -15.05 7.12 11.54
C LEU A 80 -13.66 7.21 12.19
N MET A 81 -13.39 8.30 12.89
CA MET A 81 -12.18 8.46 13.70
C MET A 81 -12.53 8.63 15.17
N THR A 82 -11.85 7.87 16.03
CA THR A 82 -11.87 8.09 17.48
C THR A 82 -10.53 8.65 17.94
N VAL A 83 -10.54 9.52 18.95
CA VAL A 83 -9.30 10.03 19.56
C VAL A 83 -9.40 9.89 21.07
N PRO A 84 -8.45 9.21 21.74
CA PRO A 84 -8.46 9.09 23.20
C PRO A 84 -8.41 10.45 23.89
N ASN A 85 -9.13 10.57 25.00
CA ASN A 85 -9.01 11.71 25.90
C ASN A 85 -7.82 11.50 26.87
N GLY A 86 -7.30 12.58 27.43
CA GLY A 86 -6.25 12.54 28.45
C GLY A 86 -4.88 12.99 27.93
N GLU A 87 -3.83 12.60 28.65
CA GLU A 87 -2.46 12.98 28.31
C GLU A 87 -1.98 12.19 27.08
N LYS A 88 -1.84 12.87 25.95
CA LYS A 88 -1.27 12.29 24.72
C LYS A 88 0.19 11.91 24.97
N PRO A 89 0.62 10.68 24.63
CA PRO A 89 2.03 10.32 24.71
C PRO A 89 2.89 11.30 23.90
N PRO A 90 4.15 11.57 24.30
CA PRO A 90 5.02 12.50 23.57
C PRO A 90 5.21 12.17 22.09
N SER A 91 5.12 10.88 21.72
CA SER A 91 5.21 10.40 20.34
C SER A 91 3.89 10.39 19.58
N GLY A 92 2.76 10.69 20.23
CA GLY A 92 1.40 10.54 19.68
C GLY A 92 0.67 9.29 20.18
N TRP A 93 -0.63 9.19 19.88
CA TRP A 93 -1.44 8.01 20.16
C TRP A 93 -1.12 6.88 19.18
N PRO A 94 -1.06 5.61 19.63
CA PRO A 94 -1.03 4.49 18.72
C PRO A 94 -2.35 4.43 17.91
N VAL A 95 -2.27 3.96 16.66
CA VAL A 95 -3.39 3.94 15.72
C VAL A 95 -3.74 2.51 15.34
N ILE A 96 -5.04 2.21 15.25
CA ILE A 96 -5.55 1.02 14.56
C ILE A 96 -6.34 1.47 13.33
N ILE A 97 -5.84 1.08 12.15
CA ILE A 97 -6.60 1.18 10.90
C ILE A 97 -7.59 0.02 10.87
N PHE A 98 -8.86 0.34 11.07
CA PHE A 98 -9.94 -0.64 11.17
C PHE A 98 -10.57 -0.84 9.80
N ASN A 99 -10.35 -2.00 9.20
CA ASN A 99 -10.86 -2.38 7.90
C ASN A 99 -12.17 -3.14 8.10
N HIS A 100 -13.29 -2.58 7.64
CA HIS A 100 -14.57 -3.27 7.77
C HIS A 100 -14.72 -4.37 6.71
N GLY A 101 -15.53 -5.39 7.02
CA GLY A 101 -15.90 -6.42 6.05
C GLY A 101 -16.81 -5.85 4.95
N TYR A 102 -17.01 -6.62 3.88
CA TYR A 102 -17.93 -6.20 2.82
C TYR A 102 -19.37 -6.17 3.34
N ILE A 103 -20.00 -5.00 3.23
CA ILE A 103 -21.41 -4.76 3.47
C ILE A 103 -21.91 -4.03 2.23
N PRO A 104 -23.05 -4.42 1.62
CA PRO A 104 -23.52 -3.78 0.40
C PRO A 104 -23.56 -2.25 0.57
N PRO A 105 -22.97 -1.48 -0.37
CA PRO A 105 -22.85 -0.03 -0.25
C PRO A 105 -24.17 0.69 0.06
N THR A 106 -25.27 0.20 -0.50
CA THR A 106 -26.63 0.75 -0.30
C THR A 106 -27.08 0.73 1.16
N VAL A 107 -26.56 -0.18 1.99
CA VAL A 107 -26.92 -0.34 3.40
C VAL A 107 -25.78 -0.08 4.38
N TYR A 108 -24.54 0.12 3.90
CA TYR A 108 -23.42 0.46 4.77
C TYR A 108 -23.57 1.87 5.32
N ARG A 109 -23.37 2.04 6.63
CA ARG A 109 -23.34 3.33 7.32
C ARG A 109 -22.15 3.39 8.28
N THR A 110 -21.44 4.50 8.29
CA THR A 110 -20.19 4.66 9.03
C THR A 110 -20.37 4.51 10.56
N THR A 111 -21.56 4.78 11.10
CA THR A 111 -21.79 4.80 12.56
C THR A 111 -22.55 3.60 13.14
N GLU A 112 -23.04 2.65 12.33
CA GLU A 112 -24.00 1.63 12.80
C GLU A 112 -23.41 0.27 13.18
N ARG A 113 -22.30 -0.14 12.57
CA ARG A 113 -21.69 -1.48 12.80
C ARG A 113 -20.37 -1.40 13.52
N TYR A 114 -19.93 -2.55 14.04
CA TYR A 114 -18.66 -2.72 14.76
C TYR A 114 -18.51 -1.88 16.03
N ILE A 115 -19.61 -1.33 16.56
CA ILE A 115 -19.62 -0.39 17.69
C ILE A 115 -18.83 -0.95 18.87
N ALA A 116 -19.08 -2.20 19.27
CA ALA A 116 -18.38 -2.82 20.40
C ALA A 116 -16.87 -2.97 20.19
N TYR A 117 -16.42 -3.26 18.96
CA TYR A 117 -14.99 -3.41 18.66
C TYR A 117 -14.29 -2.04 18.62
N VAL A 118 -14.91 -1.06 17.97
CA VAL A 118 -14.41 0.32 17.95
C VAL A 118 -14.35 0.89 19.36
N ASP A 119 -15.39 0.70 20.18
CA ASP A 119 -15.44 1.13 21.59
C ASP A 119 -14.29 0.49 22.39
N LEU A 120 -14.14 -0.83 22.32
CA LEU A 120 -13.11 -1.54 23.07
C LEU A 120 -11.69 -1.04 22.73
N ILE A 121 -11.39 -0.86 21.44
CA ILE A 121 -10.08 -0.42 20.98
C ILE A 121 -9.85 1.05 21.37
N ALA A 122 -10.84 1.93 21.14
CA ALA A 122 -10.74 3.35 21.47
C ALA A 122 -10.52 3.57 22.97
N ARG A 123 -11.27 2.83 23.81
CA ARG A 123 -11.13 2.88 25.28
C ARG A 123 -9.77 2.42 25.79
N SER A 124 -9.07 1.62 25.00
CA SER A 124 -7.74 1.10 25.31
C SER A 124 -6.61 2.08 24.96
N GLY A 125 -6.92 3.32 24.57
CA GLY A 125 -5.93 4.37 24.32
C GLY A 125 -5.38 4.39 22.89
N TYR A 126 -6.17 3.92 21.92
CA TYR A 126 -5.83 3.97 20.50
C TYR A 126 -6.72 4.97 19.75
N ILE A 127 -6.14 5.66 18.77
CA ILE A 127 -6.94 6.22 17.68
C ILE A 127 -7.47 5.05 16.86
N VAL A 128 -8.79 4.93 16.72
CA VAL A 128 -9.39 4.01 15.76
C VAL A 128 -9.72 4.82 14.52
N PHE A 129 -9.06 4.51 13.41
CA PHE A 129 -9.36 5.10 12.11
C PHE A 129 -10.02 4.04 11.24
N ARG A 130 -11.36 4.04 11.23
CA ARG A 130 -12.15 3.11 10.44
C ARG A 130 -12.50 3.79 9.12
N SER A 131 -11.69 3.52 8.11
CA SER A 131 -11.96 3.98 6.75
C SER A 131 -13.25 3.36 6.25
N ASP A 132 -14.08 4.18 5.63
CA ASP A 132 -15.06 3.69 4.67
C ASP A 132 -14.31 3.38 3.36
N TYR A 133 -14.85 2.49 2.55
CA TYR A 133 -14.29 2.24 1.22
C TYR A 133 -14.94 3.15 0.17
N ARG A 134 -14.27 3.40 -0.96
CA ARG A 134 -14.89 4.12 -2.09
C ARG A 134 -16.28 3.55 -2.42
N GLY A 135 -17.23 4.44 -2.66
CA GLY A 135 -18.64 4.12 -2.88
C GLY A 135 -19.41 3.64 -1.65
N HIS A 136 -18.82 3.57 -0.44
CA HIS A 136 -19.53 3.24 0.79
C HIS A 136 -19.89 4.48 1.61
N ASP A 137 -21.13 4.50 2.12
CA ASP A 137 -21.74 5.64 2.81
C ASP A 137 -21.58 6.95 2.01
N ARG A 138 -20.78 7.89 2.51
CA ARG A 138 -20.53 9.19 1.86
C ARG A 138 -19.30 9.21 0.95
N SER A 139 -18.51 8.14 0.92
CA SER A 139 -17.28 8.06 0.12
C SER A 139 -17.56 8.09 -1.36
N GLU A 140 -16.81 8.94 -2.07
CA GLU A 140 -16.90 9.06 -3.53
C GLU A 140 -16.41 7.79 -4.25
N GLY A 141 -16.70 7.72 -5.55
CA GLY A 141 -16.27 6.64 -6.43
C GLY A 141 -17.22 5.43 -6.46
N GLU A 142 -16.89 4.48 -7.32
CA GLU A 142 -17.70 3.27 -7.52
C GLU A 142 -17.20 2.11 -6.65
N PRO A 143 -18.11 1.37 -5.98
CA PRO A 143 -17.74 0.22 -5.17
C PRO A 143 -17.20 -0.91 -6.05
N SER A 144 -15.93 -1.24 -5.90
CA SER A 144 -15.24 -2.21 -6.76
C SER A 144 -15.33 -3.66 -6.30
N GLY A 145 -15.85 -3.90 -5.09
CA GLY A 145 -15.82 -5.20 -4.43
C GLY A 145 -14.44 -5.58 -3.91
N ALA A 146 -14.36 -6.68 -3.14
CA ALA A 146 -13.17 -7.03 -2.37
C ALA A 146 -12.12 -7.89 -3.10
N TYR A 147 -12.46 -8.53 -4.23
CA TYR A 147 -11.66 -9.65 -4.75
C TYR A 147 -10.98 -9.41 -6.10
N SER A 148 -11.53 -8.53 -6.96
CA SER A 148 -11.08 -8.37 -8.34
C SER A 148 -10.46 -7.01 -8.64
N ASN A 149 -10.47 -6.09 -7.68
CA ASN A 149 -9.97 -4.73 -7.85
C ASN A 149 -9.28 -4.25 -6.55
N PRO A 150 -8.09 -3.62 -6.63
CA PRO A 150 -7.36 -3.17 -5.45
C PRO A 150 -7.92 -1.90 -4.81
N GLY A 151 -9.00 -1.30 -5.32
CA GLY A 151 -9.49 0.02 -4.91
C GLY A 151 -9.63 0.20 -3.41
N TYR A 152 -10.27 -0.75 -2.70
CA TYR A 152 -10.42 -0.66 -1.25
C TYR A 152 -9.08 -0.76 -0.52
N THR A 153 -8.17 -1.60 -1.02
CA THR A 153 -6.79 -1.69 -0.50
C THR A 153 -6.04 -0.38 -0.71
N VAL A 154 -6.22 0.28 -1.85
CA VAL A 154 -5.62 1.59 -2.14
C VAL A 154 -6.15 2.65 -1.17
N ASP A 155 -7.46 2.64 -0.91
CA ASP A 155 -8.08 3.56 0.06
C ASP A 155 -7.49 3.37 1.45
N VAL A 156 -7.35 2.13 1.91
CA VAL A 156 -6.76 1.80 3.21
C VAL A 156 -5.27 2.18 3.28
N LEU A 157 -4.49 1.94 2.22
CA LEU A 157 -3.07 2.32 2.22
C LEU A 157 -2.89 3.85 2.22
N ASN A 158 -3.78 4.60 1.57
CA ASN A 158 -3.82 6.06 1.70
C ASN A 158 -4.29 6.51 3.09
N ALA A 159 -5.19 5.78 3.75
CA ALA A 159 -5.56 6.05 5.15
C ALA A 159 -4.34 5.88 6.08
N VAL A 160 -3.57 4.80 5.91
CA VAL A 160 -2.31 4.58 6.65
C VAL A 160 -1.34 5.75 6.44
N ALA A 161 -1.12 6.15 5.19
CA ALA A 161 -0.24 7.27 4.86
C ALA A 161 -0.73 8.60 5.45
N SER A 162 -2.04 8.83 5.45
CA SER A 162 -2.67 10.02 6.06
C SER A 162 -2.50 10.03 7.58
N MET A 163 -2.70 8.87 8.24
CA MET A 163 -2.52 8.75 9.68
C MET A 163 -1.06 8.88 10.13
N LYS A 164 -0.08 8.49 9.30
CA LYS A 164 1.34 8.79 9.56
C LYS A 164 1.66 10.29 9.61
N ARG A 165 0.83 11.12 8.99
CA ARG A 165 0.98 12.59 8.97
C ARG A 165 0.13 13.28 10.04
N HIS A 166 -0.81 12.57 10.65
CA HIS A 166 -1.76 13.16 11.58
C HIS A 166 -1.05 13.59 12.88
N PRO A 167 -1.21 14.84 13.36
CA PRO A 167 -0.42 15.41 14.46
C PRO A 167 -0.66 14.74 15.83
N ASP A 168 -1.77 14.03 15.99
CA ASP A 168 -2.07 13.29 17.22
C ASP A 168 -1.67 11.81 17.15
N ALA A 169 -1.25 11.31 15.99
CA ALA A 169 -0.88 9.92 15.80
C ALA A 169 0.63 9.70 15.98
N ASP A 170 0.98 8.52 16.49
CA ASP A 170 2.36 8.03 16.47
C ASP A 170 2.61 7.26 15.15
N PRO A 171 3.41 7.80 14.22
CA PRO A 171 3.61 7.20 12.91
C PRO A 171 4.35 5.84 12.95
N ASN A 172 4.98 5.51 14.08
CA ASN A 172 5.71 4.26 14.29
C ASN A 172 4.88 3.20 15.01
N ARG A 173 3.65 3.53 15.47
CA ARG A 173 2.74 2.61 16.15
C ARG A 173 1.38 2.58 15.47
N ILE A 174 1.37 2.09 14.24
CA ILE A 174 0.15 1.88 13.44
C ILE A 174 -0.04 0.37 13.20
N GLY A 175 -1.15 -0.15 13.70
CA GLY A 175 -1.61 -1.52 13.43
C GLY A 175 -2.82 -1.54 12.49
N MET A 176 -3.19 -2.73 12.02
CA MET A 176 -4.38 -2.96 11.20
C MET A 176 -5.24 -4.05 11.84
N TRP A 177 -6.56 -3.93 11.72
CA TRP A 177 -7.54 -4.94 12.16
C TRP A 177 -8.63 -5.08 11.10
N GLY A 178 -9.08 -6.31 10.80
CA GLY A 178 -10.15 -6.57 9.83
C GLY A 178 -10.20 -8.02 9.38
#